data_AF-A0A957L980-F1
#
_entry.id   AF-A0A957L980-F1
#
_cell.length_a   1.000
_cell.length_b   1.000
_cell.length_c   1.000
_cell.angle_alpha   90.00
_cell.angle_beta   90.00
_cell.angle_gamma   90.00
#
_symmetry.space_group_name_H-M   'P 1'
#
loop_
_entity.id
_entity.type
_entity.pdbx_description
1 polymer ?
#
loop_
_entity_poly.entity_id
_entity_poly.type
_entity_poly.pdbx_seq_one_letter_code
_entity_poly.pdbx_strand_id
1 'polypeptide(L)' 'MRPRPLIGLTTYRKEAVIGYPIDIDGLMPTYSNAIVAAGGLPVLIPQAVGEEELSLLLDELDGLLIPGGG' A
#
# COMPACT_ATOMS: atom_id res chain seq x y z
N MET A 1 -10.92 -8.78 -17.68
CA MET A 1 -9.73 -7.99 -17.30
C MET A 1 -10.16 -6.58 -17.00
N ARG A 2 -9.71 -6.03 -15.86
CA ARG A 2 -9.94 -4.61 -15.54
C ARG A 2 -9.13 -3.73 -16.51
N PRO A 3 -9.62 -2.55 -16.90
CA PRO A 3 -8.90 -1.65 -17.82
C PRO A 3 -7.62 -1.08 -17.20
N ARG A 4 -7.53 -1.06 -15.86
CA ARG A 4 -6.31 -0.76 -15.09
C ARG A 4 -6.17 -1.80 -13.97
N PRO A 5 -5.03 -2.51 -13.85
CA PRO A 5 -4.84 -3.50 -12.79
C PRO A 5 -4.74 -2.80 -11.43
N LEU A 6 -5.44 -3.32 -10.41
CA LEU A 6 -5.32 -2.91 -9.02
C LEU A 6 -4.06 -3.54 -8.43
N ILE A 7 -3.08 -2.73 -8.03
CA ILE A 7 -1.83 -3.20 -7.45
C ILE A 7 -1.78 -2.78 -5.99
N GLY A 8 -1.75 -3.75 -5.08
CA GLY A 8 -1.55 -3.51 -3.65
C GLY A 8 -0.11 -3.10 -3.35
N LEU A 9 0.06 -2.14 -2.44
CA LEU A 9 1.37 -1.72 -1.91
C LEU A 9 1.29 -1.68 -0.39
N THR A 10 2.09 -2.51 0.29
CA THR A 10 2.16 -2.47 1.75
C THR A 10 2.76 -1.15 2.22
N THR A 11 2.25 -0.62 3.32
CA THR A 11 2.82 0.56 3.98
C THR A 11 3.83 0.16 5.05
N TYR A 12 4.73 1.07 5.41
CA TYR A 12 5.44 1.03 6.68
C TYR A 12 4.58 1.70 7.75
N ARG A 13 4.81 1.35 9.03
CA ARG A 13 4.31 2.10 10.17
C ARG A 13 5.46 2.81 10.88
N LYS A 14 5.29 4.08 11.24
CA LYS A 14 6.23 4.81 12.08
C LYS A 14 5.52 5.79 13.01
N GLU A 15 6.08 5.99 14.19
CA GLU A 15 5.68 7.07 15.08
C GLU A 15 6.31 8.40 14.63
N ALA A 16 5.58 9.50 14.81
CA ALA A 16 6.06 10.85 14.54
C ALA A 16 5.45 11.86 15.51
N VAL A 17 6.00 13.07 15.55
CA VAL A 17 5.48 14.18 16.37
C VAL A 17 5.26 15.40 15.48
N ILE A 18 4.02 15.87 15.40
CA ILE A 18 3.61 17.09 14.69
C ILE A 18 3.00 18.11 15.64
N GLY A 19 3.68 18.36 16.77
CA GLY A 19 3.15 19.08 17.94
C GLY A 19 2.50 18.15 18.97
N TYR A 20 2.00 16.99 18.55
CA TYR A 20 1.57 15.87 19.39
C TYR A 20 1.97 14.52 18.74
N PRO A 21 2.07 13.42 19.50
CA PRO A 21 2.40 12.10 18.97
C PRO A 21 1.33 11.59 18.01
N ILE A 22 1.77 11.02 16.88
CA ILE A 22 0.92 10.39 15.87
C ILE A 22 1.56 9.10 15.35
N ASP A 23 0.72 8.17 14.90
CA ASP A 23 1.13 7.04 14.09
C ASP A 23 0.93 7.35 12.60
N ILE A 24 1.91 6.99 11.78
CA ILE A 24 1.86 7.14 10.32
C ILE A 24 1.98 5.77 9.68
N ASP A 25 0.94 5.37 8.96
CA ASP A 25 1.03 4.36 7.91
C ASP A 25 1.38 5.06 6.59
N GLY A 26 2.55 4.77 6.02
CA GLY A 26 3.08 5.51 4.88
C GLY A 26 3.81 4.67 3.84
N LEU A 27 4.05 5.29 2.69
CA LEU A 27 4.81 4.70 1.59
C LEU A 27 5.63 5.79 0.88
N MET A 28 6.84 5.43 0.42
CA MET A 28 7.64 6.33 -0.39
C MET A 28 6.96 6.54 -1.76
N PRO A 29 6.70 7.79 -2.21
CA PRO A 29 5.90 8.05 -3.42
C PRO A 29 6.45 7.42 -4.71
N THR A 30 7.74 7.09 -4.74
CA THR A 30 8.38 6.41 -5.87
C THR A 30 7.68 5.10 -6.24
N TYR A 31 7.16 4.36 -5.26
CA TYR A 31 6.47 3.09 -5.50
C TYR A 31 5.09 3.28 -6.14
N SER A 32 4.26 4.16 -5.57
CA SER A 32 2.94 4.46 -6.14
C SER A 32 3.04 5.13 -7.51
N ASN A 33 4.02 6.03 -7.69
CA ASN A 33 4.30 6.67 -8.98
C ASN A 33 4.71 5.67 -10.05
N ALA A 34 5.51 4.66 -9.70
CA ALA A 34 5.90 3.61 -10.64
C ALA A 34 4.69 2.80 -11.14
N ILE A 35 3.75 2.47 -10.25
CA ILE A 35 2.50 1.79 -10.62
C ILE A 35 1.66 2.65 -11.56
N VAL A 36 1.49 3.94 -11.25
CA VAL A 36 0.73 4.86 -12.10
C VAL A 36 1.38 5.00 -13.48
N ALA A 37 2.72 5.14 -13.53
CA ALA A 37 3.47 5.24 -14.79
C ALA A 37 3.36 3.98 -15.65
N ALA A 38 3.20 2.81 -15.02
CA ALA A 38 2.96 1.53 -15.70
C ALA A 38 1.48 1.31 -16.11
N GLY A 39 0.58 2.27 -15.84
CA GLY A 39 -0.85 2.18 -16.16
C GLY A 39 -1.70 1.48 -15.09
N GLY A 40 -1.11 1.04 -13.98
CA GLY A 40 -1.82 0.42 -12.85
C GLY A 40 -2.55 1.43 -11.96
N LEU A 41 -3.37 0.91 -11.04
CA LEU A 41 -4.02 1.68 -9.97
C LEU A 41 -3.43 1.24 -8.61
N PRO A 42 -2.67 2.11 -7.92
CA PRO A 42 -2.08 1.76 -6.63
C PRO A 42 -3.12 1.76 -5.51
N VAL A 43 -3.07 0.74 -4.65
CA VAL A 43 -3.88 0.59 -3.44
C VAL A 43 -2.94 0.46 -2.24
N LEU A 44 -2.97 1.42 -1.31
CA LEU A 44 -2.15 1.35 -0.09
C LEU A 44 -2.79 0.38 0.91
N ILE A 45 -1.98 -0.55 1.45
CA ILE A 45 -2.39 -1.56 2.41
C ILE A 45 -1.73 -1.23 3.76
N PRO A 46 -2.49 -0.71 4.75
CA PRO A 46 -2.00 -0.47 6.10
C PRO A 46 -1.49 -1.74 6.78
N GLN A 47 -0.48 -1.64 7.67
CA GLN A 47 -0.01 -2.81 8.42
C GLN A 47 -1.00 -3.31 9.48
N ALA A 48 -1.99 -2.48 9.84
CA ALA A 48 -3.01 -2.81 10.84
C ALA A 48 -4.13 -3.73 10.31
N VAL A 49 -4.07 -4.19 9.06
CA VAL A 49 -5.06 -5.09 8.46
C VAL A 49 -4.86 -6.51 9.01
N GLY A 50 -5.93 -7.11 9.54
CA GLY A 50 -5.92 -8.49 10.02
C GLY A 50 -5.81 -9.52 8.89
N GLU A 51 -5.51 -10.78 9.23
CA GLU A 51 -5.29 -11.85 8.24
C GLU A 51 -6.55 -12.15 7.41
N GLU A 52 -7.73 -12.14 8.04
CA GLU A 52 -9.01 -12.38 7.35
C GLU A 52 -9.34 -11.24 6.38
N GLU A 53 -9.20 -9.99 6.80
CA GLU A 53 -9.42 -8.82 5.93
C GLU A 53 -8.38 -8.73 4.82
N LEU A 54 -7.13 -9.14 5.10
CA LEU A 54 -6.07 -9.19 4.10
C LEU A 54 -6.40 -10.21 3.01
N SER A 55 -6.92 -11.39 3.38
CA SER A 55 -7.35 -12.39 2.40
C SER A 55 -8.43 -11.83 1.46
N LEU A 56 -9.45 -11.17 2.02
CA LEU A 56 -10.51 -10.54 1.23
C LEU A 56 -9.97 -9.46 0.28
N LEU A 57 -8.98 -8.68 0.74
CA LEU A 57 -8.34 -7.67 -0.07
C LEU A 57 -7.51 -8.29 -1.21
N LEU A 58 -6.75 -9.35 -0.92
CA LEU A 58 -5.90 -10.02 -1.91
C LEU A 58 -6.72 -10.63 -3.05
N ASP A 59 -7.92 -11.14 -2.79
CA ASP A 59 -8.83 -11.67 -3.82
C ASP A 59 -9.27 -10.59 -4.83
N GLU A 60 -9.28 -9.33 -4.41
CA GLU A 60 -9.64 -8.18 -5.25
C GLU A 60 -8.45 -7.56 -5.98
N LEU A 61 -7.21 -7.94 -5.66
CA LEU A 61 -6.02 -7.33 -6.27
C LEU A 61 -5.55 -8.11 -7.50
N ASP A 62 -5.11 -7.38 -8.52
CA ASP A 62 -4.50 -7.96 -9.73
C ASP A 62 -3.00 -8.23 -9.54
N GLY A 63 -2.41 -7.69 -8.45
CA GLY A 63 -1.02 -7.93 -8.07
C GLY A 63 -0.65 -7.25 -6.76
N LEU A 64 0.51 -7.65 -6.21
CA LEU A 64 1.06 -7.10 -4.98
C LEU A 64 2.51 -6.67 -5.19
N LEU A 65 2.83 -5.43 -4.81
CA LEU A 65 4.19 -4.92 -4.71
C LEU A 65 4.53 -4.79 -3.23
N ILE A 66 5.59 -5.48 -2.80
CA ILE A 66 6.17 -5.32 -1.46
C ILE A 66 7.31 -4.31 -1.60
N PRO A 67 7.14 -3.07 -1.10
CA PRO A 67 8.19 -2.06 -1.18
C PRO A 67 9.43 -2.51 -0.42
N GLY A 68 10.61 -2.16 -0.94
CA GLY A 68 11.84 -2.29 -0.17
C GLY A 68 11.81 -1.42 1.09
N GLY A 69 12.55 -1.85 2.10
CA GLY A 69 12.68 -1.17 3.39
C GLY A 69 13.76 -1.81 4.24
N GLY A 70 14.14 -1.14 5.33
CA GLY A 70 15.11 -1.58 6.34
C GLY A 70 14.81 -0.90 7.66
#